data_AF-A0A926CBW5-F1
#
_entry.id   AF-A0A926CBW5-F1
#
_cell.length_a   1.000
_cell.length_b   1.000
_cell.length_c   1.000
_cell.angle_alpha   90.00
_cell.angle_beta   90.00
_cell.angle_gamma   90.00
#
_symmetry.space_group_name_H-M   'P 1'
#
loop_
_entity.id
_entity.type
_entity.pdbx_description
1 polymer ?
#
loop_
_entity_poly.entity_id
_entity_poly.type
_entity_poly.pdbx_seq_one_letter_code
_entity_poly.pdbx_strand_id
1 'polypeptide(L)'
;MPAQADIDGEQQLLQQYRRSLAHLIQQASRYGGEAHVPLSVMHNIADARQHIQRSKANLRAWGVDVEDLPHEEPLGNLATPPAAATSSQGDPAPPPLSRPWLERVQKHPIVVVIVACMAVFGCMAAAISAGADYGAFCQQLNLPCARSQPVNITVRATNPDGRSLPRVAITLLHDGQATTTQPTDAQGIAVFSIRSDAGTGQLVAQADRYEVREDTVDLTESRNVTMMLRPQDANNRSIIVRIVHAVDRTPIANAQVTVIAQGAVYSDLTDGNGLATYAIPFDGATLAADISVNATGKQAATQNVTLQPTQLYEMSLDDAPQDSERTPTSSG
;
A
#
# COMPACT_ATOMS: atom_id res chain seq x y z
N MET A 1 26.30 19.38 -14.72
CA MET A 1 25.00 19.93 -14.29
C MET A 1 23.97 18.85 -14.61
N PRO A 2 23.15 18.41 -13.65
CA PRO A 2 22.11 17.39 -13.88
C PRO A 2 21.05 17.90 -14.87
N ALA A 3 20.21 17.01 -15.39
CA ALA A 3 19.06 17.42 -16.18
C ALA A 3 17.98 18.04 -15.27
N GLN A 4 17.12 18.91 -15.81
CA GLN A 4 16.04 19.53 -15.04
C GLN A 4 15.11 18.49 -14.39
N ALA A 5 14.82 17.40 -15.10
CA ALA A 5 14.01 16.30 -14.58
C ALA A 5 14.62 15.64 -13.33
N ASP A 6 15.95 15.57 -13.23
CA ASP A 6 16.63 15.03 -12.05
C ASP A 6 16.50 15.99 -10.85
N ILE A 7 16.60 17.30 -11.10
CA ILE A 7 16.39 18.34 -10.09
C ILE A 7 14.96 18.27 -9.56
N ASP A 8 13.97 18.19 -10.45
CA ASP A 8 12.56 18.13 -10.10
C ASP A 8 12.25 16.85 -9.30
N GLY A 9 12.81 15.71 -9.71
CA GLY A 9 12.70 14.44 -8.98
C GLY A 9 13.27 14.52 -7.57
N GLU A 10 14.47 15.10 -7.40
CA GLU A 10 15.09 15.23 -6.08
C GLU A 10 14.34 16.23 -5.18
N GLN A 11 13.77 17.31 -5.76
CA GLN A 11 12.90 18.24 -5.04
C GLN A 11 11.60 17.57 -4.58
N GLN A 12 10.97 16.75 -5.42
CA GLN A 12 9.78 15.98 -5.04
C GLN A 12 10.10 15.00 -3.90
N LEU A 13 11.23 14.30 -4.00
CA LEU A 13 11.70 13.38 -2.97
C LEU A 13 11.96 14.11 -1.64
N LEU A 14 12.60 15.28 -1.68
CA LEU A 14 12.80 16.13 -0.50
C LEU A 14 11.45 16.52 0.15
N GLN A 15 10.47 16.95 -0.65
CA GLN A 15 9.14 17.32 -0.15
C GLN A 15 8.39 16.12 0.44
N GLN A 16 8.56 14.92 -0.12
CA GLN A 16 8.01 13.70 0.43
C GLN A 16 8.59 13.41 1.82
N TYR A 17 9.92 13.39 1.98
CA TYR A 17 10.54 13.13 3.29
C TYR A 17 10.23 14.20 4.32
N ARG A 18 10.10 15.47 3.93
CA ARG A 18 9.67 16.57 4.81
C ARG A 18 8.29 16.31 5.41
N ARG A 19 7.32 15.88 4.59
CA ARG A 19 5.97 15.51 5.05
C ARG A 19 6.02 14.31 6.00
N SER A 20 6.78 13.26 5.65
CA SER A 20 6.95 12.10 6.53
C SER A 20 7.56 12.47 7.87
N LEU A 21 8.60 13.31 7.89
CA LEU A 21 9.25 13.78 9.12
C LEU A 21 8.26 14.57 10.00
N ALA A 22 7.46 15.46 9.41
CA ALA A 22 6.46 16.22 10.15
C ALA A 22 5.43 15.30 10.86
N HIS A 23 4.94 14.26 10.17
CA HIS A 23 4.04 13.27 10.75
C HIS A 23 4.71 12.47 11.87
N LEU A 24 5.95 12.01 11.66
CA LEU A 24 6.69 11.26 12.68
C LEU A 24 6.96 12.10 13.93
N ILE A 25 7.28 13.39 13.79
CA ILE A 25 7.44 14.31 14.92
C ILE A 25 6.10 14.52 15.65
N GLN A 26 4.98 14.61 14.91
CA GLN A 26 3.64 14.68 15.52
C GLN A 26 3.29 13.39 16.25
N GLN A 27 3.66 12.22 15.74
CA GLN A 27 3.52 10.96 16.46
C GLN A 27 4.39 10.96 17.72
N ALA A 28 5.62 11.46 17.61
CA ALA A 28 6.54 11.52 18.73
C ALA A 28 6.02 12.39 19.87
N SER A 29 5.38 13.52 19.57
CA SER A 29 4.80 14.39 20.58
C SER A 29 3.70 13.72 21.39
N ARG A 30 2.94 12.75 20.81
CA ARG A 30 1.94 11.96 21.54
C ARG A 30 2.54 11.05 22.62
N TYR A 31 3.80 10.63 22.44
CA TYR A 31 4.53 9.83 23.43
C TYR A 31 5.31 10.70 24.43
N GLY A 32 5.20 12.03 24.37
CA GLY A 32 6.01 12.93 25.20
C GLY A 32 7.35 13.31 24.57
N GLY A 33 7.45 13.28 23.24
CA GLY A 33 8.61 13.71 22.47
C GLY A 33 9.52 12.57 22.00
N GLU A 34 10.52 12.90 21.17
CA GLU A 34 11.41 11.94 20.51
C GLU A 34 12.16 11.00 21.47
N ALA A 35 12.40 11.41 22.72
CA ALA A 35 13.08 10.59 23.72
C ALA A 35 12.22 9.45 24.29
N HIS A 36 10.90 9.51 24.12
CA HIS A 36 9.94 8.60 24.75
C HIS A 36 9.19 7.72 23.74
N VAL A 37 9.47 7.88 22.44
CA VAL A 37 8.80 7.11 21.38
C VAL A 37 9.27 5.66 21.34
N PRO A 38 8.45 4.74 20.80
CA PRO A 38 8.91 3.40 20.44
C PRO A 38 10.12 3.47 19.49
N LEU A 39 11.06 2.53 19.66
CA LEU A 39 12.32 2.49 18.92
C LEU A 39 12.14 2.57 17.38
N SER A 40 11.07 1.96 16.85
CA SER A 40 10.73 2.03 15.42
C SER A 40 10.47 3.45 14.93
N VAL A 41 9.72 4.25 15.69
CA VAL A 41 9.42 5.64 15.35
C VAL A 41 10.70 6.48 15.41
N MET A 42 11.54 6.24 16.41
CA MET A 42 12.84 6.92 16.55
C MET A 42 13.76 6.65 15.34
N HIS A 43 13.88 5.39 14.91
CA HIS A 43 14.67 5.04 13.72
C HIS A 43 14.10 5.71 12.46
N ASN A 44 12.78 5.67 12.27
CA ASN A 44 12.15 6.31 11.11
C ASN A 44 12.38 7.83 11.07
N ILE A 45 12.40 8.51 12.23
CA ILE A 45 12.75 9.95 12.32
C ILE A 45 14.20 10.19 11.89
N ALA A 46 15.13 9.37 12.39
CA ALA A 46 16.55 9.47 12.06
C ALA A 46 16.80 9.24 10.56
N ASP A 47 16.18 8.20 9.99
CA ASP A 47 16.27 7.89 8.57
C ASP A 47 15.71 9.03 7.71
N ALA A 48 14.52 9.55 8.04
CA ALA A 48 13.91 10.66 7.32
C ALA A 48 14.82 11.91 7.33
N ARG A 49 15.41 12.26 8.48
CA ARG A 49 16.38 13.37 8.59
C ARG A 49 17.62 13.12 7.73
N GLN A 50 18.16 11.90 7.74
CA GLN A 50 19.32 11.53 6.91
C GLN A 50 19.01 11.67 5.42
N HIS A 51 17.83 11.23 4.98
CA HIS A 51 17.38 11.38 3.60
C HIS A 51 17.22 12.86 3.20
N ILE A 52 16.59 13.68 4.04
CA ILE A 52 16.48 15.14 3.83
C ILE A 52 17.86 15.78 3.68
N GLN A 53 18.80 15.46 4.57
CA GLN A 53 20.16 15.99 4.50
C GLN A 53 20.87 15.59 3.20
N ARG A 54 20.75 14.32 2.78
CA ARG A 54 21.34 13.84 1.52
C ARG A 54 20.75 14.57 0.31
N SER A 55 19.43 14.69 0.24
CA SER A 55 18.78 15.36 -0.89
C SER A 55 19.10 16.85 -0.95
N LYS A 56 19.18 17.53 0.20
CA LYS A 56 19.64 18.93 0.26
C LYS A 56 21.09 19.08 -0.18
N ALA A 57 21.97 18.16 0.21
CA ALA A 57 23.37 18.17 -0.24
C ALA A 57 23.47 17.98 -1.76
N ASN A 58 22.69 17.05 -2.34
CA ASN A 58 22.63 16.84 -3.79
C ASN A 58 22.15 18.10 -4.53
N LEU A 59 21.01 18.67 -4.10
CA LEU A 59 20.44 19.87 -4.71
C LEU A 59 21.40 21.08 -4.64
N ARG A 60 22.04 21.29 -3.48
CA ARG A 60 23.05 22.36 -3.31
C ARG A 60 24.29 22.13 -4.17
N ALA A 61 24.75 20.88 -4.30
CA ALA A 61 25.86 20.53 -5.20
C ALA A 61 25.51 20.79 -6.68
N TRP A 62 24.22 20.77 -7.03
CA TRP A 62 23.71 21.13 -8.35
C TRP A 62 23.42 22.64 -8.51
N GLY A 63 23.70 23.45 -7.49
CA GLY A 63 23.49 24.91 -7.52
C GLY A 63 22.06 25.35 -7.26
N VAL A 64 21.19 24.45 -6.78
CA VAL A 64 19.82 24.76 -6.36
C VAL A 64 19.86 25.22 -4.91
N ASP A 65 19.38 26.43 -4.65
CA ASP A 65 19.24 26.94 -3.28
C ASP A 65 18.08 26.24 -2.58
N VAL A 66 18.32 25.75 -1.37
CA VAL A 66 17.34 24.98 -0.59
C VAL A 66 17.33 25.47 0.84
N GLU A 67 16.18 25.97 1.26
CA GLU A 67 15.91 26.47 2.61
C GLU A 67 16.08 25.36 3.68
N ASP A 68 16.72 25.72 4.80
CA ASP A 68 16.81 24.90 6.01
C ASP A 68 15.59 25.14 6.90
N LEU A 69 14.77 24.10 7.11
CA LEU A 69 13.60 24.19 7.99
C LEU A 69 13.96 23.73 9.42
N PRO A 70 13.29 24.29 10.45
CA PRO A 70 13.46 23.82 11.82
C PRO A 70 13.07 22.33 11.94
N HIS A 71 13.74 21.62 12.85
CA HIS A 71 13.55 20.19 13.15
C HIS A 71 14.06 19.16 12.12
N GLU A 72 14.67 19.62 11.01
CA GLU A 72 15.37 18.75 10.05
C GLU A 72 16.75 18.29 10.55
N GLU A 73 17.32 19.01 11.50
CA GLU A 73 18.63 18.65 12.07
C GLU A 73 18.52 17.60 13.17
N PRO A 74 19.45 16.63 13.24
CA PRO A 74 19.58 15.76 14.39
C PRO A 74 19.85 16.61 15.65
N LEU A 75 19.13 16.31 16.74
CA LEU A 75 19.25 16.99 18.03
C LEU A 75 20.68 16.94 18.64
N GLY A 76 21.60 16.19 18.04
CA GLY A 76 22.98 16.01 18.50
C GLY A 76 24.01 17.04 18.02
N ASN A 77 23.67 17.96 17.11
CA ASN A 77 24.67 18.90 16.55
C ASN A 77 24.73 20.28 17.22
N LEU A 78 23.99 20.53 18.30
CA LEU A 78 23.93 21.87 18.93
C LEU A 78 25.17 22.28 19.74
N ALA A 79 26.23 21.47 19.86
CA ALA A 79 27.49 21.92 20.47
C ALA A 79 28.68 20.99 20.15
N THR A 80 29.33 21.19 19.01
CA THR A 80 30.75 20.82 18.88
C THR A 80 31.54 22.10 18.63
N PRO A 81 32.33 22.60 19.60
CA PRO A 81 33.28 23.69 19.39
C PRO A 81 34.24 23.35 18.23
N PRO A 82 34.71 24.34 17.46
CA PRO A 82 35.54 24.10 16.28
C PRO A 82 36.90 23.54 16.69
N ALA A 83 37.11 22.24 16.49
CA ALA A 83 38.38 21.56 16.73
C ALA A 83 38.95 21.02 15.40
N ALA A 84 39.94 21.77 14.92
CA ALA A 84 41.17 21.34 14.25
C ALA A 84 41.14 20.12 13.31
N ALA A 85 41.53 20.40 12.07
CA ALA A 85 41.97 19.47 11.05
C ALA A 85 42.89 18.36 11.57
N THR A 86 42.64 17.11 11.17
CA THR A 86 43.65 16.02 11.17
C THR A 86 43.31 15.02 10.06
N SER A 87 44.07 15.14 8.97
CA SER A 87 44.60 14.11 8.07
C SER A 87 43.94 12.73 7.93
N SER A 88 43.51 12.44 6.69
CA SER A 88 44.06 11.41 5.79
C SER A 88 44.60 10.11 6.43
N GLN A 89 43.80 9.05 6.38
CA GLN A 89 44.26 7.66 6.53
C GLN A 89 43.65 6.84 5.38
N GLY A 90 44.52 6.26 4.54
CA GLY A 90 44.14 5.55 3.32
C GLY A 90 43.60 4.14 3.55
N ASP A 91 42.60 3.78 2.76
CA ASP A 91 42.07 2.42 2.67
C ASP A 91 42.86 1.57 1.65
N PRO A 92 43.14 0.28 1.95
CA PRO A 92 43.78 -0.65 1.03
C PRO A 92 42.78 -1.26 0.04
N ALA A 93 43.27 -1.52 -1.17
CA ALA A 93 42.52 -2.07 -2.30
C ALA A 93 41.95 -3.48 -2.04
N PRO A 94 40.74 -3.80 -2.54
CA PRO A 94 40.17 -5.14 -2.45
C PRO A 94 40.82 -6.12 -3.45
N PRO A 95 40.92 -7.41 -3.11
CA PRO A 95 41.47 -8.44 -4.00
C PRO A 95 40.52 -8.80 -5.15
N PRO A 96 41.04 -9.25 -6.31
CA PRO A 96 40.24 -9.59 -7.48
C PRO A 96 39.45 -10.89 -7.29
N LEU A 97 38.15 -10.84 -7.62
CA LEU A 97 37.27 -12.02 -7.69
C LEU A 97 37.55 -12.82 -8.96
N SER A 98 38.08 -14.03 -8.80
CA SER A 98 38.18 -15.03 -9.86
C SER A 98 36.98 -15.99 -9.79
N ARG A 99 36.25 -16.12 -10.90
CA ARG A 99 35.28 -17.20 -11.15
C ARG A 99 35.33 -17.62 -12.62
N PRO A 100 35.64 -18.89 -12.92
CA PRO A 100 35.18 -19.56 -14.13
C PRO A 100 34.17 -20.65 -13.73
N TRP A 101 32.88 -20.35 -13.81
CA TRP A 101 31.84 -21.38 -13.74
C TRP A 101 30.81 -21.08 -14.83
N LEU A 102 31.13 -21.47 -16.05
CA LEU A 102 30.18 -21.45 -17.16
C LEU A 102 30.62 -22.48 -18.19
N GLU A 103 30.58 -23.74 -17.78
CA GLU A 103 30.73 -24.86 -18.71
C GLU A 103 29.98 -26.07 -18.17
N ARG A 104 28.69 -26.16 -18.55
CA ARG A 104 27.94 -27.41 -18.79
C ARG A 104 26.45 -27.10 -18.97
N VAL A 105 26.04 -26.94 -20.23
CA VAL A 105 24.75 -27.49 -20.69
C VAL A 105 24.98 -28.01 -22.10
N GLN A 106 25.36 -29.27 -22.18
CA GLN A 106 25.57 -30.01 -23.43
C GLN A 106 24.40 -30.99 -23.61
N LYS A 107 23.60 -30.71 -24.66
CA LYS A 107 22.82 -31.66 -25.49
C LYS A 107 21.69 -32.47 -24.83
N HIS A 108 20.42 -32.13 -25.11
CA HIS A 108 19.35 -33.12 -25.32
C HIS A 108 18.31 -32.68 -26.37
N PRO A 109 17.72 -33.64 -27.13
CA PRO A 109 16.87 -33.37 -28.28
C PRO A 109 15.40 -33.19 -27.85
N ILE A 110 14.95 -31.94 -27.73
CA ILE A 110 13.53 -31.57 -27.48
C ILE A 110 13.09 -30.63 -28.59
N VAL A 111 13.05 -31.10 -29.84
CA VAL A 111 12.61 -30.26 -30.98
C VAL A 111 11.38 -30.85 -31.69
N VAL A 112 11.01 -32.11 -31.43
CA VAL A 112 9.89 -32.76 -32.16
C VAL A 112 8.52 -32.58 -31.48
N VAL A 113 8.45 -32.15 -30.21
CA VAL A 113 7.16 -31.90 -29.51
C VAL A 113 6.64 -30.47 -29.72
N ILE A 114 7.49 -29.52 -30.14
CA ILE A 114 7.14 -28.09 -30.21
C ILE A 114 6.19 -27.78 -31.40
N VAL A 115 6.28 -28.52 -32.51
CA VAL A 115 5.47 -28.22 -33.70
C VAL A 115 4.00 -28.66 -33.55
N ALA A 116 3.72 -29.68 -32.72
CA ALA A 116 2.33 -30.07 -32.41
C ALA A 116 1.66 -29.14 -31.37
N CYS A 117 2.44 -28.48 -30.50
CA CYS A 117 1.90 -27.49 -29.55
C CYS A 117 1.53 -26.15 -30.24
N MET A 118 2.20 -25.76 -31.32
CA MET A 118 1.96 -24.44 -31.95
C MET A 118 0.62 -24.33 -32.68
N ALA A 119 0.03 -25.44 -33.15
CA ALA A 119 -1.31 -25.41 -33.76
C ALA A 119 -2.45 -25.25 -32.72
N VAL A 120 -2.22 -25.72 -31.48
CA VAL A 120 -3.17 -25.54 -30.36
C VAL A 120 -2.98 -24.16 -29.70
N PHE A 121 -1.75 -23.66 -29.62
CA PHE A 121 -1.45 -22.33 -29.07
C PHE A 121 -1.96 -21.18 -29.97
N GLY A 122 -2.00 -21.35 -31.29
CA GLY A 122 -2.48 -20.32 -32.21
C GLY A 122 -3.97 -19.95 -32.04
N CYS A 123 -4.82 -20.90 -31.64
CA CYS A 123 -6.23 -20.62 -31.34
C CYS A 123 -6.45 -20.00 -29.95
N MET A 124 -5.53 -20.24 -29.00
CA MET A 124 -5.64 -19.72 -27.64
C MET A 124 -5.31 -18.21 -27.57
N ALA A 125 -4.38 -17.73 -28.39
CA ALA A 125 -3.96 -16.33 -28.40
C ALA A 125 -5.05 -15.36 -28.92
N ALA A 126 -5.95 -15.82 -29.80
CA ALA A 126 -7.03 -14.98 -30.35
C ALA A 126 -8.24 -14.83 -29.39
N ALA A 127 -8.40 -15.74 -28.40
CA ALA A 127 -9.50 -15.67 -27.44
C ALA A 127 -9.20 -14.75 -26.24
N ILE A 128 -7.92 -14.57 -25.88
CA ILE A 128 -7.49 -13.78 -24.71
C ILE A 128 -7.70 -12.27 -24.92
N SER A 129 -7.57 -11.76 -26.15
CA SER A 129 -7.67 -10.32 -26.41
C SER A 129 -9.11 -9.78 -26.47
N ALA A 130 -10.13 -10.65 -26.42
CA ALA A 130 -11.53 -10.26 -26.58
C ALA A 130 -12.33 -10.20 -25.25
N GLY A 131 -11.71 -10.47 -24.10
CA GLY A 131 -12.43 -10.52 -22.81
C GLY A 131 -13.54 -11.59 -22.78
N ALA A 132 -13.48 -12.58 -23.67
CA ALA A 132 -14.47 -13.63 -23.73
C ALA A 132 -14.29 -14.57 -22.54
N ASP A 133 -15.38 -14.74 -21.79
CA ASP A 133 -15.48 -15.61 -20.63
C ASP A 133 -15.06 -17.04 -21.03
N TYR A 134 -13.90 -17.51 -20.52
CA TYR A 134 -13.28 -18.80 -20.87
C TYR A 134 -14.24 -19.98 -20.72
N GLY A 135 -15.26 -19.85 -19.87
CA GLY A 135 -16.31 -20.83 -19.69
C GLY A 135 -17.17 -21.07 -20.95
N ALA A 136 -17.47 -20.02 -21.72
CA ALA A 136 -18.32 -20.12 -22.91
C ALA A 136 -17.61 -20.84 -24.06
N PHE A 137 -16.32 -20.56 -24.25
CA PHE A 137 -15.49 -21.18 -25.28
C PHE A 137 -15.31 -22.69 -25.04
N CYS A 138 -15.06 -23.07 -23.78
CA CYS A 138 -14.88 -24.48 -23.45
C CYS A 138 -16.21 -25.27 -23.52
N GLN A 139 -17.36 -24.64 -23.24
CA GLN A 139 -18.69 -25.23 -23.50
C GLN A 139 -18.92 -25.49 -24.98
N GLN A 140 -18.53 -24.55 -25.85
CA GLN A 140 -18.74 -24.66 -27.29
C GLN A 140 -17.89 -25.76 -27.93
N LEU A 141 -16.72 -26.06 -27.35
CA LEU A 141 -15.82 -27.10 -27.82
C LEU A 141 -16.01 -28.46 -27.12
N ASN A 142 -16.98 -28.57 -26.20
CA ASN A 142 -17.24 -29.79 -25.42
C ASN A 142 -15.97 -30.36 -24.74
N LEU A 143 -15.05 -29.47 -24.36
CA LEU A 143 -13.84 -29.83 -23.66
C LEU A 143 -14.15 -30.02 -22.18
N PRO A 144 -13.46 -30.94 -21.47
CA PRO A 144 -13.60 -31.06 -20.02
C PRO A 144 -13.07 -29.79 -19.37
N CYS A 145 -13.96 -28.82 -19.17
CA CYS A 145 -13.69 -27.65 -18.36
C CYS A 145 -13.56 -28.19 -16.94
N ALA A 146 -12.41 -28.02 -16.28
CA ALA A 146 -12.36 -28.15 -14.83
C ALA A 146 -13.37 -27.14 -14.28
N ARG A 147 -14.56 -27.61 -13.87
CA ARG A 147 -15.53 -26.75 -13.21
C ARG A 147 -14.84 -26.23 -11.96
N SER A 148 -14.57 -24.92 -11.93
CA SER A 148 -14.10 -24.23 -10.73
C SER A 148 -15.01 -24.66 -9.57
N GLN A 149 -14.44 -25.41 -8.62
CA GLN A 149 -15.19 -25.91 -7.49
C GLN A 149 -15.35 -24.76 -6.50
N PRO A 150 -16.50 -24.64 -5.84
CA PRO A 150 -16.63 -23.68 -4.76
C PRO A 150 -15.63 -24.03 -3.65
N VAL A 151 -14.84 -23.06 -3.24
CA VAL A 151 -13.98 -23.14 -2.05
C VAL A 151 -14.60 -22.35 -0.93
N ASN A 152 -14.42 -22.85 0.29
CA ASN A 152 -14.97 -22.25 1.49
C ASN A 152 -13.84 -21.59 2.30
N ILE A 153 -13.96 -20.29 2.51
CA ILE A 153 -13.10 -19.52 3.42
C ILE A 153 -13.85 -19.37 4.73
N THR A 154 -13.40 -20.08 5.76
CA THR A 154 -13.98 -20.03 7.10
C THR A 154 -13.16 -19.07 7.95
N VAL A 155 -13.78 -17.97 8.39
CA VAL A 155 -13.12 -16.94 9.19
C VAL A 155 -13.61 -17.03 10.62
N ARG A 156 -12.69 -17.18 11.58
CA ARG A 156 -12.98 -17.16 13.01
C ARG A 156 -12.47 -15.85 13.62
N ALA A 157 -13.38 -15.05 14.17
CA ALA A 157 -13.02 -13.83 14.89
C ALA A 157 -12.88 -14.11 16.39
N THR A 158 -11.75 -13.71 16.99
CA THR A 158 -11.49 -13.87 18.43
C THR A 158 -10.93 -12.60 19.05
N ASN A 159 -11.09 -12.44 20.36
CA ASN A 159 -10.33 -11.45 21.13
C ASN A 159 -8.92 -11.99 21.48
N PRO A 160 -8.05 -11.19 22.14
CA PRO A 160 -6.71 -11.64 22.55
C PRO A 160 -6.72 -12.79 23.57
N ASP A 161 -7.81 -12.96 24.32
CA ASP A 161 -8.00 -14.08 25.25
C ASP A 161 -8.48 -15.37 24.55
N GLY A 162 -8.61 -15.36 23.22
CA GLY A 162 -9.07 -16.49 22.41
C GLY A 162 -10.59 -16.73 22.45
N ARG A 163 -11.36 -15.82 23.05
CA ARG A 163 -12.84 -15.90 23.07
C ARG A 163 -13.39 -15.51 21.71
N SER A 164 -14.35 -16.30 21.23
CA SER A 164 -15.06 -16.03 19.99
C SER A 164 -15.88 -14.75 20.07
N LEU A 165 -15.86 -13.97 18.98
CA LEU A 165 -16.60 -12.72 18.87
C LEU A 165 -17.79 -12.87 17.91
N PRO A 166 -19.04 -12.86 18.41
CA PRO A 166 -20.21 -12.93 17.55
C PRO A 166 -20.53 -11.57 16.93
N ARG A 167 -21.23 -11.59 15.78
CA ARG A 167 -21.72 -10.40 15.06
C ARG A 167 -20.62 -9.44 14.59
N VAL A 168 -19.39 -9.94 14.43
CA VAL A 168 -18.32 -9.21 13.75
C VAL A 168 -18.63 -9.22 12.26
N ALA A 169 -18.72 -8.05 11.64
CA ALA A 169 -18.89 -7.95 10.20
C ALA A 169 -17.57 -8.29 9.52
N ILE A 170 -17.53 -9.39 8.77
CA ILE A 170 -16.38 -9.79 7.96
C ILE A 170 -16.71 -9.46 6.51
N THR A 171 -15.89 -8.62 5.88
CA THR A 171 -16.00 -8.29 4.46
C THR A 171 -14.87 -8.98 3.71
N LEU A 172 -15.20 -9.76 2.69
CA LEU A 172 -14.23 -10.30 1.74
C LEU A 172 -14.18 -9.37 0.52
N LEU A 173 -12.99 -8.83 0.28
CA LEU A 173 -12.63 -8.06 -0.90
C LEU A 173 -11.87 -8.99 -1.86
N HIS A 174 -12.34 -9.09 -3.10
CA HIS A 174 -11.66 -9.84 -4.16
C HIS A 174 -11.62 -8.97 -5.43
N ASP A 175 -10.48 -8.94 -6.11
CA ASP A 175 -10.17 -8.03 -7.23
C ASP A 175 -10.49 -6.56 -6.92
N GLY A 176 -10.27 -6.17 -5.67
CA GLY A 176 -10.56 -4.82 -5.22
C GLY A 176 -12.04 -4.42 -5.26
N GLN A 177 -12.94 -5.39 -5.21
CA GLN A 177 -14.39 -5.16 -5.04
C GLN A 177 -14.84 -5.84 -3.75
N ALA A 178 -15.70 -5.17 -2.98
CA ALA A 178 -16.37 -5.80 -1.85
C ALA A 178 -17.32 -6.86 -2.40
N THR A 179 -16.91 -8.12 -2.33
CA THR A 179 -17.68 -9.22 -2.90
C THR A 179 -18.85 -9.54 -1.99
N THR A 180 -18.61 -9.63 -0.68
CA THR A 180 -19.65 -10.00 0.30
C THR A 180 -19.24 -9.59 1.72
N THR A 181 -20.20 -9.13 2.51
CA THR A 181 -20.07 -8.97 3.96
C THR A 181 -20.94 -10.00 4.67
N GLN A 182 -20.36 -10.75 5.61
CA GLN A 182 -21.06 -11.70 6.47
C GLN A 182 -20.76 -11.44 7.94
N PRO A 183 -21.79 -11.38 8.81
CA PRO A 183 -21.56 -11.33 10.25
C PRO A 183 -21.13 -12.70 10.78
N THR A 184 -20.25 -12.72 11.77
CA THR A 184 -19.92 -13.96 12.49
C THR A 184 -21.10 -14.45 13.33
N ASP A 185 -21.25 -15.78 13.42
CA ASP A 185 -22.26 -16.45 14.23
C ASP A 185 -21.95 -16.42 15.75
N ALA A 186 -22.72 -17.16 16.56
CA ALA A 186 -22.52 -17.23 18.02
C ALA A 186 -21.15 -17.83 18.42
N GLN A 187 -20.54 -18.62 17.53
CA GLN A 187 -19.23 -19.23 17.69
C GLN A 187 -18.11 -18.34 17.13
N GLY A 188 -18.44 -17.15 16.64
CA GLY A 188 -17.51 -16.21 16.04
C GLY A 188 -17.04 -16.63 14.66
N ILE A 189 -17.83 -17.40 13.92
CA ILE A 189 -17.46 -17.95 12.60
C ILE A 189 -18.29 -17.28 11.50
N ALA A 190 -17.64 -16.90 10.39
CA ALA A 190 -18.25 -16.51 9.12
C ALA A 190 -17.71 -17.41 8.01
N VAL A 191 -18.52 -17.75 6.99
CA VAL A 191 -18.11 -18.70 5.93
C VAL A 191 -18.45 -18.14 4.55
N PHE A 192 -17.41 -17.91 3.75
CA PHE A 192 -17.54 -17.41 2.38
C PHE A 192 -17.38 -18.57 1.41
N SER A 193 -18.36 -18.77 0.53
CA SER A 193 -18.25 -19.71 -0.60
C SER A 193 -17.95 -18.90 -1.86
N ILE A 194 -16.79 -19.12 -2.44
CA ILE A 194 -16.29 -18.42 -3.63
C ILE A 194 -15.76 -19.42 -4.66
N ARG A 195 -15.46 -18.98 -5.87
CA ARG A 195 -14.89 -19.84 -6.92
C ARG A 195 -13.37 -19.96 -6.74
N SER A 196 -12.81 -21.17 -6.92
CA SER A 196 -11.40 -21.50 -6.63
C SER A 196 -10.36 -20.81 -7.53
N ASP A 197 -10.79 -20.11 -8.57
CA ASP A 197 -9.96 -19.36 -9.50
C ASP A 197 -9.76 -17.90 -9.08
N ALA A 198 -10.24 -17.52 -7.89
CA ALA A 198 -10.22 -16.16 -7.36
C ALA A 198 -8.83 -15.67 -6.84
N GLY A 199 -7.74 -16.43 -7.01
CA GLY A 199 -6.39 -15.95 -6.65
C GLY A 199 -6.25 -15.52 -5.19
N THR A 200 -6.00 -14.24 -4.91
CA THR A 200 -5.88 -13.68 -3.56
C THR A 200 -7.01 -12.70 -3.25
N GLY A 201 -7.43 -12.67 -1.99
CA GLY A 201 -8.40 -11.70 -1.47
C GLY A 201 -7.95 -11.08 -0.16
N GLN A 202 -8.74 -10.14 0.31
CA GLN A 202 -8.51 -9.43 1.57
C GLN A 202 -9.74 -9.55 2.46
N LEU A 203 -9.51 -9.91 3.72
CA LEU A 203 -10.52 -9.98 4.76
C LEU A 203 -10.43 -8.73 5.61
N VAL A 204 -11.58 -8.10 5.86
CA VAL A 204 -11.71 -6.95 6.75
C VAL A 204 -12.71 -7.30 7.83
N ALA A 205 -12.27 -7.29 9.08
CA ALA A 205 -13.10 -7.57 10.25
C ALA A 205 -13.43 -6.26 10.99
N GLN A 206 -14.72 -6.04 11.23
CA GLN A 206 -15.27 -4.82 11.81
C GLN A 206 -16.23 -5.16 12.95
N ALA A 207 -16.05 -4.52 14.11
CA ALA A 207 -16.98 -4.59 15.23
C ALA A 207 -16.87 -3.34 16.12
N ASP A 208 -17.99 -2.86 16.66
CA ASP A 208 -18.07 -1.57 17.36
C ASP A 208 -17.00 -1.32 18.43
N ARG A 209 -16.64 -2.36 19.20
CA ARG A 209 -15.76 -2.26 20.38
C ARG A 209 -14.34 -2.73 20.11
N TYR A 210 -14.02 -2.99 18.85
CA TYR A 210 -12.75 -3.57 18.45
C TYR A 210 -12.13 -2.76 17.32
N GLU A 211 -10.81 -2.71 17.32
CA GLU A 211 -10.05 -2.18 16.21
C GLU A 211 -10.38 -2.97 14.95
N VAL A 212 -10.48 -2.25 13.84
CA VAL A 212 -10.55 -2.88 12.52
C VAL A 212 -9.31 -3.76 12.33
N ARG A 213 -9.52 -4.97 11.82
CA ARG A 213 -8.43 -5.88 11.47
C ARG A 213 -8.52 -6.28 10.01
N GLU A 214 -7.36 -6.31 9.36
CA GLU A 214 -7.21 -6.73 7.98
C GLU A 214 -6.31 -7.96 7.91
N ASP A 215 -6.57 -8.84 6.94
CA ASP A 215 -5.72 -9.98 6.62
C ASP A 215 -5.79 -10.34 5.14
N THR A 216 -4.72 -10.89 4.58
CA THR A 216 -4.67 -11.37 3.20
C THR A 216 -4.91 -12.87 3.17
N VAL A 217 -5.73 -13.33 2.24
CA VAL A 217 -6.13 -14.74 2.17
C VAL A 217 -5.99 -15.26 0.74
N ASP A 218 -5.42 -16.46 0.60
CA ASP A 218 -5.41 -17.20 -0.65
C ASP A 218 -6.80 -17.84 -0.86
N LEU A 219 -7.39 -17.56 -2.01
CA LEU A 219 -8.73 -17.96 -2.42
C LEU A 219 -8.71 -19.16 -3.37
N THR A 220 -7.54 -19.78 -3.59
CA THR A 220 -7.41 -20.93 -4.50
C THR A 220 -7.88 -22.25 -3.88
N GLU A 221 -7.97 -22.32 -2.56
CA GLU A 221 -8.36 -23.51 -1.82
C GLU A 221 -9.20 -23.16 -0.58
N SER A 222 -9.94 -24.16 -0.07
CA SER A 222 -10.71 -23.98 1.16
C SER A 222 -9.77 -23.87 2.36
N ARG A 223 -10.03 -22.92 3.25
CA ARG A 223 -9.17 -22.70 4.43
C ARG A 223 -9.86 -22.05 5.61
N ASN A 224 -9.21 -22.19 6.76
CA ASN A 224 -9.62 -21.57 8.00
C ASN A 224 -8.66 -20.41 8.32
N VAL A 225 -9.21 -19.22 8.54
CA VAL A 225 -8.48 -18.00 8.93
C VAL A 225 -8.92 -17.59 10.32
N THR A 226 -7.99 -17.25 11.21
CA THR A 226 -8.32 -16.72 12.53
C THR A 226 -7.91 -15.27 12.61
N MET A 227 -8.88 -14.37 12.80
CA MET A 227 -8.66 -12.94 12.96
C MET A 227 -8.77 -12.56 14.42
N MET A 228 -7.66 -12.12 15.01
CA MET A 228 -7.62 -11.62 16.38
C MET A 228 -7.87 -10.12 16.41
N LEU A 229 -9.00 -9.72 16.99
CA LEU A 229 -9.42 -8.32 17.10
C LEU A 229 -9.05 -7.77 18.49
N ARG A 230 -8.42 -6.60 18.52
CA ARG A 230 -8.06 -5.91 19.77
C ARG A 230 -9.18 -4.98 20.21
N PRO A 231 -9.50 -4.88 21.51
CA PRO A 231 -10.45 -3.88 21.98
C PRO A 231 -10.00 -2.47 21.59
N GLN A 232 -10.93 -1.68 21.08
CA GLN A 232 -10.68 -0.27 20.78
C GLN A 232 -10.98 0.59 22.02
N ASP A 233 -10.24 1.69 22.20
CA ASP A 233 -10.58 2.71 23.19
C ASP A 233 -12.03 3.18 22.96
N ALA A 234 -12.86 3.22 24.00
CA ALA A 234 -14.26 3.60 23.88
C ALA A 234 -14.47 4.99 23.25
N ASN A 235 -13.47 5.86 23.34
CA ASN A 235 -13.49 7.21 22.79
C ASN A 235 -13.04 7.30 21.34
N ASN A 236 -12.33 6.28 20.83
CA ASN A 236 -11.88 6.24 19.43
C ASN A 236 -12.72 5.21 18.68
N ARG A 237 -13.19 5.55 17.48
CA ARG A 237 -13.78 4.58 16.56
C ARG A 237 -12.97 4.53 15.29
N SER A 238 -12.83 3.34 14.75
CA SER A 238 -12.07 3.14 13.52
C SER A 238 -12.92 3.43 12.31
N ILE A 239 -12.38 4.15 11.33
CA ILE A 239 -12.90 4.15 9.96
C ILE A 239 -11.84 3.59 9.04
N ILE A 240 -12.27 3.08 7.88
CA ILE A 240 -11.38 2.57 6.85
C ILE A 240 -11.65 3.36 5.59
N VAL A 241 -10.60 3.86 4.96
CA VAL A 241 -10.67 4.50 3.65
C VAL A 241 -9.92 3.64 2.66
N ARG A 242 -10.58 3.25 1.58
CA ARG A 242 -10.03 2.47 0.50
C ARG A 242 -9.88 3.30 -0.77
N ILE A 243 -8.70 3.29 -1.35
CA ILE A 243 -8.36 4.03 -2.55
C ILE A 243 -8.11 3.06 -3.68
N VAL A 244 -8.85 3.26 -4.77
CA VAL A 244 -8.71 2.46 -5.99
C VAL A 244 -8.55 3.34 -7.22
N HIS A 245 -8.03 2.73 -8.27
CA HIS A 245 -8.08 3.32 -9.59
C HIS A 245 -9.51 3.32 -10.13
N ALA A 246 -9.93 4.42 -10.76
CA ALA A 246 -11.30 4.60 -11.21
C ALA A 246 -11.73 3.61 -12.31
N VAL A 247 -10.80 3.19 -13.17
CA VAL A 247 -11.09 2.35 -14.33
C VAL A 247 -11.06 0.86 -13.98
N ASP A 248 -9.92 0.37 -13.51
CA ASP A 248 -9.68 -1.06 -13.28
C ASP A 248 -9.88 -1.50 -11.83
N ARG A 249 -10.18 -0.55 -10.93
CA ARG A 249 -10.47 -0.79 -9.51
C ARG A 249 -9.28 -1.41 -8.75
N THR A 250 -8.09 -1.38 -9.36
CA THR A 250 -6.87 -1.82 -8.70
C THR A 250 -6.58 -0.93 -7.49
N PRO A 251 -6.10 -1.51 -6.38
CA PRO A 251 -5.78 -0.71 -5.22
C PRO A 251 -4.60 0.22 -5.47
N ILE A 252 -4.66 1.44 -4.92
CA ILE A 252 -3.58 2.42 -5.04
C ILE A 252 -2.84 2.50 -3.71
N ALA A 253 -1.63 1.95 -3.68
CA ALA A 253 -0.74 2.00 -2.51
C ALA A 253 -0.03 3.35 -2.38
N ASN A 254 0.36 3.71 -1.15
CA ASN A 254 1.04 4.94 -0.79
C ASN A 254 0.29 6.23 -1.19
N ALA A 255 -1.02 6.17 -1.39
CA ALA A 255 -1.86 7.34 -1.55
C ALA A 255 -1.97 8.03 -0.19
N GLN A 256 -1.68 9.33 -0.15
CA GLN A 256 -1.89 10.14 1.03
C GLN A 256 -3.37 10.44 1.17
N VAL A 257 -3.98 9.88 2.22
CA VAL A 257 -5.36 10.12 2.59
C VAL A 257 -5.38 11.06 3.79
N THR A 258 -6.20 12.09 3.71
CA THR A 258 -6.38 13.11 4.74
C THR A 258 -7.85 13.22 5.07
N VAL A 259 -8.21 12.95 6.33
CA VAL A 259 -9.56 13.10 6.86
C VAL A 259 -9.59 14.31 7.76
N ILE A 260 -10.48 15.25 7.49
CA ILE A 260 -10.70 16.45 8.29
C ILE A 260 -12.07 16.31 8.97
N ALA A 261 -12.08 16.24 10.30
CA ALA A 261 -13.31 16.08 11.08
C ALA A 261 -13.21 16.86 12.39
N GLN A 262 -14.27 17.61 12.74
CA GLN A 262 -14.32 18.48 13.94
C GLN A 262 -13.13 19.45 14.07
N GLY A 263 -12.56 19.91 12.94
CA GLY A 263 -11.37 20.76 12.92
C GLY A 263 -10.04 20.05 13.21
N ALA A 264 -10.06 18.75 13.47
CA ALA A 264 -8.87 17.91 13.56
C ALA A 264 -8.53 17.30 12.19
N VAL A 265 -7.22 17.13 11.93
CA VAL A 265 -6.70 16.55 10.69
C VAL A 265 -6.05 15.21 11.01
N TYR A 266 -6.49 14.17 10.32
CA TYR A 266 -5.96 12.82 10.38
C TYR A 266 -5.37 12.49 9.02
N SER A 267 -4.09 12.11 8.94
CA SER A 267 -3.46 11.75 7.67
C SER A 267 -2.70 10.46 7.82
N ASP A 268 -2.80 9.62 6.78
CA ASP A 268 -2.09 8.36 6.68
C ASP A 268 -1.86 8.00 5.21
N LEU A 269 -1.00 7.02 4.96
CA LEU A 269 -0.76 6.47 3.64
C LEU A 269 -1.55 5.16 3.48
N THR A 270 -2.05 4.92 2.27
CA THR A 270 -2.62 3.61 1.97
C THR A 270 -1.55 2.51 1.90
N ASP A 271 -1.90 1.32 2.37
CA ASP A 271 -1.07 0.12 2.28
C ASP A 271 -1.04 -0.48 0.86
N GLY A 272 -0.42 -1.66 0.70
CA GLY A 272 -0.37 -2.38 -0.57
C GLY A 272 -1.74 -2.76 -1.16
N ASN A 273 -2.80 -2.74 -0.35
CA ASN A 273 -4.17 -3.03 -0.72
C ASN A 273 -5.04 -1.76 -0.87
N GLY A 274 -4.39 -0.58 -0.90
CA GLY A 274 -5.06 0.69 -1.04
C GLY A 274 -5.87 1.10 0.19
N LEU A 275 -5.62 0.54 1.37
CA LEU A 275 -6.35 0.83 2.60
C LEU A 275 -5.58 1.76 3.54
N ALA A 276 -6.28 2.74 4.11
CA ALA A 276 -5.83 3.57 5.22
C ALA A 276 -6.85 3.48 6.37
N THR A 277 -6.39 3.19 7.57
CA THR A 277 -7.25 3.02 8.76
C THR A 277 -7.01 4.13 9.77
N TYR A 278 -8.09 4.77 10.22
CA TYR A 278 -8.02 5.90 11.15
C TYR A 278 -8.75 5.60 12.44
N ALA A 279 -8.12 5.92 13.58
CA ALA A 279 -8.80 6.03 14.86
C ALA A 279 -9.25 7.49 15.05
N ILE A 280 -10.55 7.75 14.85
CA ILE A 280 -11.14 9.09 14.98
C ILE A 280 -12.09 9.07 16.18
N PRO A 281 -12.07 10.09 17.05
CA PRO A 281 -13.04 10.21 18.11
C PRO A 281 -14.42 10.56 17.55
N PHE A 282 -15.45 9.82 17.99
CA PHE A 282 -16.85 10.08 17.67
C PHE A 282 -17.59 10.43 18.95
N ASP A 283 -18.33 11.52 18.94
CA ASP A 283 -19.24 11.95 20.02
C ASP A 283 -20.67 11.43 19.83
N GLY A 284 -20.94 10.68 18.75
CA GLY A 284 -22.25 10.14 18.40
C GLY A 284 -22.21 8.99 17.38
N ALA A 285 -23.35 8.72 16.75
CA ALA A 285 -23.49 7.65 15.75
C ALA A 285 -22.86 8.02 14.39
N THR A 286 -22.74 9.31 14.10
CA THR A 286 -22.25 9.82 12.83
C THR A 286 -21.39 11.06 13.03
N LEU A 287 -20.43 11.28 12.14
CA LEU A 287 -19.57 12.46 12.17
C LEU A 287 -19.37 13.03 10.75
N ALA A 288 -19.66 14.32 10.54
CA ALA A 288 -19.36 14.96 9.26
C ALA A 288 -17.85 15.14 9.08
N ALA A 289 -17.33 14.80 7.90
CA ALA A 289 -15.92 14.92 7.58
C ALA A 289 -15.70 15.16 6.08
N ASP A 290 -14.53 15.72 5.78
CA ASP A 290 -14.01 15.82 4.42
C ASP A 290 -12.84 14.85 4.27
N ILE A 291 -12.88 13.99 3.25
CA ILE A 291 -11.78 13.10 2.90
C ILE A 291 -11.12 13.63 1.64
N SER A 292 -9.83 13.92 1.71
CA SER A 292 -9.00 14.34 0.58
C SER A 292 -7.91 13.29 0.33
N VAL A 293 -7.64 13.00 -0.94
CA VAL A 293 -6.72 11.95 -1.36
C VAL A 293 -5.79 12.48 -2.43
N ASN A 294 -4.49 12.23 -2.25
CA ASN A 294 -3.45 12.58 -3.21
C ASN A 294 -2.52 11.38 -3.42
N ALA A 295 -2.27 11.04 -4.68
CA ALA A 295 -1.32 9.99 -5.05
C ALA A 295 -0.51 10.44 -6.27
N THR A 296 0.76 10.02 -6.34
CA THR A 296 1.65 10.36 -7.45
C THR A 296 1.06 9.90 -8.78
N GLY A 297 1.01 10.80 -9.76
CA GLY A 297 0.49 10.51 -11.10
C GLY A 297 -1.03 10.35 -11.17
N LYS A 298 -1.76 10.60 -10.09
CA LYS A 298 -3.22 10.55 -10.03
C LYS A 298 -3.80 11.95 -9.82
N GLN A 299 -5.01 12.18 -10.31
CA GLN A 299 -5.76 13.39 -10.01
C GLN A 299 -6.23 13.35 -8.55
N ALA A 300 -5.94 14.41 -7.79
CA ALA A 300 -6.39 14.50 -6.40
C ALA A 300 -7.92 14.53 -6.33
N ALA A 301 -8.49 13.85 -5.34
CA ALA A 301 -9.92 13.78 -5.11
C ALA A 301 -10.27 14.30 -3.71
N THR A 302 -11.46 14.87 -3.55
CA THR A 302 -12.00 15.27 -2.25
C THR A 302 -13.48 14.95 -2.20
N GLN A 303 -13.95 14.41 -1.07
CA GLN A 303 -15.32 13.99 -0.86
C GLN A 303 -15.80 14.36 0.54
N ASN A 304 -16.95 15.00 0.61
CA ASN A 304 -17.63 15.27 1.86
C ASN A 304 -18.47 14.05 2.22
N VAL A 305 -18.27 13.51 3.42
CA VAL A 305 -18.89 12.27 3.88
C VAL A 305 -19.46 12.42 5.28
N THR A 306 -20.45 11.58 5.58
CA THR A 306 -20.88 11.35 6.96
C THR A 306 -20.27 10.04 7.42
N LEU A 307 -19.23 10.15 8.23
CA LEU A 307 -18.54 9.01 8.83
C LEU A 307 -19.47 8.28 9.80
N GLN A 308 -19.38 6.96 9.80
CA GLN A 308 -19.99 6.06 10.75
C GLN A 308 -18.87 5.17 11.29
N PRO A 309 -18.92 4.84 12.59
CA PRO A 309 -17.99 3.90 13.18
C PRO A 309 -17.90 2.61 12.36
N THR A 310 -16.68 2.15 12.15
CA THR A 310 -16.35 0.88 11.48
C THR A 310 -16.75 0.78 10.01
N GLN A 311 -17.27 1.84 9.38
CA GLN A 311 -17.66 1.80 7.98
C GLN A 311 -16.43 1.89 7.06
N LEU A 312 -16.47 1.11 5.97
CA LEU A 312 -15.54 1.20 4.84
C LEU A 312 -16.02 2.30 3.88
N TYR A 313 -15.18 3.30 3.67
CA TYR A 313 -15.36 4.35 2.67
C TYR A 313 -14.44 4.06 1.50
N GLU A 314 -14.95 4.17 0.29
CA GLU A 314 -14.15 3.95 -0.90
C GLU A 314 -14.12 5.20 -1.77
N MET A 315 -12.93 5.55 -2.25
CA MET A 315 -12.70 6.63 -3.19
C MET A 315 -11.93 6.10 -4.39
N SER A 316 -12.31 6.56 -5.57
CA SER A 316 -11.61 6.26 -6.82
C SER A 316 -10.81 7.46 -7.28
N LEU A 317 -9.59 7.23 -7.78
CA LEU A 317 -8.76 8.24 -8.42
C LEU A 317 -8.61 7.96 -9.91
N ASP A 318 -8.73 9.00 -10.72
CA ASP A 318 -8.37 9.00 -12.13
C ASP A 318 -6.87 9.25 -12.30
N ASP A 319 -6.32 8.84 -13.45
CA ASP A 319 -4.99 9.26 -13.87
C ASP A 319 -4.94 10.79 -13.99
N ALA A 320 -3.84 11.39 -13.54
CA ALA A 320 -3.61 12.81 -13.79
C ALA A 320 -3.59 13.02 -15.32
N PRO A 321 -4.21 14.10 -15.83
CA PRO A 321 -4.13 14.41 -17.25
C PRO A 321 -2.65 14.45 -17.63
N GLN A 322 -2.24 13.53 -18.51
CA GLN A 322 -0.90 13.59 -19.06
C GLN A 322 -0.88 14.87 -19.87
N ASP A 323 -0.17 15.88 -19.35
CA ASP A 323 0.19 17.07 -20.09
C ASP A 323 0.95 16.56 -21.31
N SER A 324 0.17 16.30 -22.36
CA SER A 324 0.64 15.70 -23.59
C SER A 324 1.63 16.71 -24.08
N GLU A 325 2.90 16.29 -24.13
CA GLU A 325 4.03 17.04 -24.62
C GLU A 325 3.55 18.05 -25.66
N ARG A 326 3.31 19.30 -25.22
CA ARG A 326 3.26 20.42 -26.14
C ARG A 326 4.69 20.52 -26.61
N THR A 327 5.03 19.72 -27.60
CA THR A 327 6.22 19.93 -28.40
C THR A 327 6.09 21.37 -28.85
N PRO A 328 6.95 22.29 -28.40
CA PRO A 328 6.94 23.63 -28.96
C PRO A 328 7.27 23.41 -30.44
N THR A 329 6.27 23.60 -31.31
CA THR A 329 6.51 23.73 -32.73
C THR A 329 7.40 24.95 -32.87
N SER A 330 8.72 24.69 -32.92
CA SER A 330 9.75 25.66 -33.22
C SER A 330 9.54 26.14 -34.64
N SER A 331 8.72 27.16 -34.82
CA SER A 331 8.69 27.97 -36.04
C SER A 331 9.72 29.09 -35.88
N GLY A 332 10.89 28.90 -36.48
CA GLY A 332 11.96 29.88 -36.60
C GLY A 332 12.99 29.40 -37.59
#